data_AF-A0AAF0UJP5-F1
#
_entry.id   AF-A0AAF0UJP5-F1
#
_cell.length_a   1.000
_cell.length_b   1.000
_cell.length_c   1.000
_cell.angle_alpha   90.00
_cell.angle_beta   90.00
_cell.angle_gamma   90.00
#
_symmetry.space_group_name_H-M   'P 1'
#
loop_
_entity.id
_entity.type
_entity.pdbx_description
1 polymer ?
#
loop_
_entity_poly.entity_id
_entity_poly.type
_entity_poly.pdbx_seq_one_letter_code
_entity_poly.pdbx_strand_id
1 'polypeptide(L)'
;MGGNSLSNSLEELDIAEYPNLKSLELSGLSYSRRVNIGRSESLRDLKINNVLFLYPQKIEVDAPNLVSLEYEGDDIPQLKLAKESSKFNNLTLNSRIYTLNDEWFCRLMESLSNSTSWSQVSLHIYSCDEINMGHLKQHYRVATPKVDVLDVIIESRVDFPTFVDALLWCFHPRRLNISSSFKMIIYLINRLLYMKNSSHSTDSHGNEPQLSQLKEVKAYKFDGKNESWHPVKPESMKLKARDPNEMEKFYFLLNW
;
A
#
# COMPACT_ATOMS: atom_id res chain seq x y z
N MET A 1 -28.23 22.96 -32.06
CA MET A 1 -27.12 23.28 -31.12
C MET A 1 -26.65 21.97 -30.54
N GLY A 2 -25.60 21.40 -31.14
CA GLY A 2 -25.01 20.13 -30.71
C GLY A 2 -24.09 20.36 -29.54
N GLY A 3 -24.48 19.89 -28.36
CA GLY A 3 -23.59 19.80 -27.21
C GLY A 3 -22.70 18.57 -27.39
N ASN A 4 -21.42 18.78 -27.69
CA ASN A 4 -20.44 17.72 -27.65
C ASN A 4 -20.13 17.40 -26.18
N SER A 5 -20.79 16.37 -25.68
CA SER A 5 -20.34 15.63 -24.51
C SER A 5 -19.00 14.98 -24.85
N LEU A 6 -17.92 15.37 -24.16
CA LEU A 6 -16.67 14.60 -24.13
C LEU A 6 -16.86 13.37 -23.21
N SER A 7 -17.79 12.51 -23.61
CA SER A 7 -17.85 11.12 -23.21
C SER A 7 -17.19 10.36 -24.34
N ASN A 8 -15.97 9.84 -24.14
CA ASN A 8 -15.47 8.59 -24.73
C ASN A 8 -14.01 8.38 -24.30
N SER A 9 -13.79 7.33 -23.51
CA SER A 9 -12.53 6.57 -23.35
C SER A 9 -11.23 7.33 -23.68
N LEU A 10 -10.64 7.97 -22.68
CA LEU A 10 -9.24 8.39 -22.72
C LEU A 10 -8.39 7.11 -22.67
N GLU A 11 -8.08 6.54 -23.84
CA GLU A 11 -7.22 5.35 -23.97
C GLU A 11 -5.74 5.72 -23.97
N GLU A 12 -5.41 6.91 -24.49
CA GLU A 12 -4.04 7.43 -24.61
C GLU A 12 -4.02 8.95 -24.44
N LEU A 13 -3.06 9.43 -23.65
CA LEU A 13 -2.79 10.84 -23.45
C LEU A 13 -1.29 11.07 -23.72
N ASP A 14 -0.98 11.52 -24.93
CA ASP A 14 0.37 12.01 -25.27
C ASP A 14 0.50 13.44 -24.74
N ILE A 15 1.34 13.64 -23.72
CA ILE A 15 1.60 14.95 -23.12
C ILE A 15 2.92 15.57 -23.62
N ALA A 16 3.50 15.05 -24.71
CA ALA A 16 4.71 15.60 -25.31
C ALA A 16 4.60 17.09 -25.69
N GLU A 17 3.38 17.57 -25.98
CA GLU A 17 3.12 18.98 -26.27
C GLU A 17 3.29 19.91 -25.05
N TYR A 18 3.46 19.34 -23.85
CA TYR A 18 3.62 20.06 -22.59
C TYR A 18 5.00 19.78 -21.96
N PRO A 19 6.11 20.24 -22.59
CA PRO A 19 7.48 19.87 -22.20
C PRO A 19 7.93 20.38 -20.82
N ASN A 20 7.11 21.24 -20.18
CA ASN A 20 7.37 21.80 -18.86
C ASN A 20 6.38 21.29 -17.80
N LEU A 21 5.48 20.36 -18.15
CA LEU A 21 4.46 19.84 -17.24
C LEU A 21 5.14 18.98 -16.17
N LYS A 22 5.10 19.45 -14.92
CA LYS A 22 5.70 18.74 -13.77
C LYS A 22 4.70 17.89 -12.99
N SER A 23 3.43 18.28 -13.02
CA SER A 23 2.35 17.63 -12.28
C SER A 23 1.15 17.45 -13.19
N LEU A 24 0.55 16.27 -13.16
CA LEU A 24 -0.66 15.94 -13.90
C LEU A 24 -1.68 15.31 -12.95
N GLU A 25 -2.90 15.83 -12.95
CA GLU A 25 -4.04 15.22 -12.26
C GLU A 25 -5.09 14.80 -13.29
N LEU A 26 -5.46 13.53 -13.27
CA LEU A 26 -6.53 12.95 -14.06
C LEU A 26 -7.68 12.56 -13.13
N SER A 27 -8.90 12.99 -13.45
CA SER A 27 -10.07 12.70 -12.64
C SER A 27 -11.25 12.23 -13.48
N GLY A 28 -12.05 11.30 -12.95
CA GLY A 28 -13.33 10.90 -13.57
C GLY A 28 -13.15 9.97 -14.75
N LEU A 29 -12.17 9.07 -14.69
CA LEU A 29 -11.86 8.08 -15.73
C LEU A 29 -12.84 6.89 -15.70
N SER A 30 -14.15 7.17 -15.64
CA SER A 30 -15.21 6.20 -15.33
C SER A 30 -15.39 5.07 -16.35
N TYR A 31 -14.65 5.05 -17.46
CA TYR A 31 -14.74 4.00 -18.49
C TYR A 31 -13.42 3.63 -19.17
N SER A 32 -12.30 4.22 -18.74
CA SER A 32 -11.00 3.94 -19.35
C SER A 32 -10.43 2.63 -18.80
N ARG A 33 -10.33 1.60 -19.65
CA ARG A 33 -9.63 0.35 -19.29
C ARG A 33 -8.11 0.50 -19.31
N ARG A 34 -7.63 1.47 -20.09
CA ARG A 34 -6.22 1.74 -20.30
C ARG A 34 -5.98 3.24 -20.21
N VAL A 35 -4.91 3.60 -19.53
CA VAL A 35 -4.40 4.97 -19.44
C VAL A 35 -2.94 4.88 -19.86
N ASN A 36 -2.60 5.45 -21.01
CA ASN A 36 -1.22 5.57 -21.46
C ASN A 36 -0.77 7.03 -21.32
N ILE A 37 0.28 7.26 -20.53
CA ILE A 37 0.91 8.57 -20.36
C ILE A 37 2.31 8.47 -20.97
N GLY A 38 2.46 9.01 -22.17
CA GLY A 38 3.68 8.89 -22.96
C GLY A 38 4.62 10.10 -22.88
N ARG A 39 5.92 9.86 -23.08
CA ARG A 39 6.90 10.84 -23.58
C ARG A 39 7.08 12.11 -22.75
N SER A 40 6.96 12.01 -21.43
CA SER A 40 7.15 13.17 -20.55
C SER A 40 8.46 13.13 -19.77
N GLU A 41 9.41 13.95 -20.22
CA GLU A 41 10.68 14.16 -19.51
C GLU A 41 10.53 15.04 -18.26
N SER A 42 9.49 15.88 -18.21
CA SER A 42 9.30 16.86 -17.13
C SER A 42 8.39 16.37 -16.00
N LEU A 43 7.54 15.38 -16.25
CA LEU A 43 6.53 14.92 -15.29
C LEU A 43 7.22 14.27 -14.07
N ARG A 44 6.83 14.74 -12.89
CA ARG A 44 7.32 14.27 -11.59
C ARG A 44 6.20 13.72 -10.72
N ASP A 45 5.02 14.32 -10.81
CA ASP A 45 3.88 13.98 -9.96
C ASP A 45 2.68 13.62 -10.82
N LEU A 46 2.15 12.41 -10.62
CA LEU A 46 0.97 11.92 -11.32
C LEU A 46 -0.10 11.55 -10.31
N LYS A 47 -1.27 12.14 -10.45
CA LYS A 47 -2.44 11.85 -9.62
C LYS A 47 -3.58 11.36 -10.49
N ILE A 48 -4.15 10.21 -10.15
CA ILE A 48 -5.27 9.60 -10.88
C ILE A 48 -6.38 9.34 -9.87
N ASN A 49 -7.45 10.13 -9.94
CA ASN A 49 -8.55 10.11 -8.99
C ASN A 49 -9.88 9.79 -9.65
N ASN A 50 -10.86 9.48 -8.81
CA ASN A 50 -12.24 9.25 -9.20
C ASN A 50 -12.38 8.18 -10.29
N VAL A 51 -11.62 7.10 -10.11
CA VAL A 51 -11.70 5.90 -10.93
C VAL A 51 -12.79 5.00 -10.36
N LEU A 52 -13.95 5.03 -11.01
CA LEU A 52 -15.10 4.18 -10.72
C LEU A 52 -15.08 3.02 -11.72
N PHE A 53 -14.80 1.78 -11.33
CA PHE A 53 -14.87 0.67 -12.31
C PHE A 53 -15.07 -0.73 -11.70
N LEU A 54 -15.66 -1.62 -12.51
CA LEU A 54 -15.87 -3.05 -12.20
C LEU A 54 -14.63 -3.93 -12.48
N TYR A 55 -13.54 -3.37 -13.02
CA TYR A 55 -12.35 -4.13 -13.45
C TYR A 55 -11.05 -3.33 -13.23
N PRO A 56 -9.89 -4.03 -13.04
CA PRO A 56 -8.59 -3.38 -12.91
C PRO A 56 -8.24 -2.52 -14.15
N GLN A 57 -7.79 -1.28 -13.92
CA GLN A 57 -7.25 -0.43 -14.99
C GLN A 57 -5.80 -0.77 -15.27
N LYS A 58 -5.41 -0.74 -16.55
CA LYS A 58 -4.00 -0.82 -16.94
C LYS A 58 -3.44 0.58 -17.14
N ILE A 59 -2.43 0.94 -16.36
CA ILE A 59 -1.81 2.25 -16.42
C ILE A 59 -0.37 2.07 -16.90
N GLU A 60 -0.09 2.58 -18.09
CA GLU A 60 1.25 2.61 -18.68
C GLU A 60 1.79 4.04 -18.57
N VAL A 61 2.93 4.21 -17.91
CA VAL A 61 3.57 5.52 -17.73
C VAL A 61 5.00 5.49 -18.24
N ASP A 62 5.23 6.25 -19.30
CA ASP A 62 6.54 6.56 -19.88
C ASP A 62 6.96 7.98 -19.48
N ALA A 63 7.35 8.09 -18.20
CA ALA A 63 7.88 9.31 -17.59
C ALA A 63 9.12 8.95 -16.74
N PRO A 64 10.34 9.08 -17.29
CA PRO A 64 11.57 8.64 -16.61
C PRO A 64 11.91 9.45 -15.36
N ASN A 65 11.37 10.67 -15.23
CA ASN A 65 11.58 11.54 -14.08
C ASN A 65 10.40 11.54 -13.09
N LEU A 66 9.46 10.60 -13.21
CA LEU A 66 8.36 10.43 -12.26
C LEU A 66 8.92 10.12 -10.87
N VAL A 67 8.40 10.80 -9.86
CA VAL A 67 8.79 10.66 -8.45
C VAL A 67 7.61 10.11 -7.64
N SER A 68 6.40 10.61 -7.90
CA SER A 68 5.20 10.25 -7.16
C SER A 68 4.05 9.81 -8.08
N LEU A 69 3.34 8.78 -7.64
CA LEU A 69 2.09 8.32 -8.22
C LEU A 69 1.06 8.17 -7.10
N GLU A 70 -0.02 8.92 -7.21
CA GLU A 70 -1.19 8.74 -6.37
C GLU A 70 -2.33 8.20 -7.23
N TYR A 71 -2.93 7.10 -6.79
CA TYR A 71 -4.07 6.49 -7.43
C TYR A 71 -5.19 6.31 -6.41
N GLU A 72 -6.37 6.81 -6.75
CA GLU A 72 -7.58 6.68 -5.96
C GLU A 72 -8.70 6.04 -6.80
N GLY A 73 -9.07 4.80 -6.47
CA GLY A 73 -10.07 4.06 -7.23
C GLY A 73 -10.59 2.80 -6.55
N ASP A 74 -11.52 2.15 -7.24
CA ASP A 74 -12.21 0.93 -6.78
C ASP A 74 -11.44 -0.37 -7.03
N ASP A 75 -10.23 -0.36 -7.60
CA ASP A 75 -9.38 -1.55 -7.70
C ASP A 75 -7.91 -1.16 -7.90
N ILE A 76 -6.99 -2.07 -7.62
CA ILE A 76 -5.56 -1.84 -7.86
C ILE A 76 -5.29 -1.74 -9.37
N PRO A 77 -4.58 -0.70 -9.83
CA PRO A 77 -4.22 -0.60 -11.21
C PRO A 77 -3.05 -1.54 -11.54
N GLN A 78 -3.10 -2.17 -12.71
CA GLN A 78 -1.92 -2.83 -13.28
C GLN A 78 -0.96 -1.77 -13.78
N LEU A 79 0.07 -1.49 -12.98
CA LEU A 79 1.09 -0.50 -13.28
C LEU A 79 2.19 -1.08 -14.18
N LYS A 80 2.47 -0.36 -15.26
CA LYS A 80 3.64 -0.60 -16.12
C LYS A 80 4.39 0.72 -16.30
N LEU A 81 5.55 0.79 -15.68
CA LEU A 81 6.42 1.96 -15.74
C LEU A 81 7.55 1.72 -16.72
N ALA A 82 8.03 2.79 -17.37
CA ALA A 82 9.25 2.72 -18.17
C ALA A 82 10.43 2.26 -17.31
N LYS A 83 11.23 1.32 -17.84
CA LYS A 83 12.37 0.69 -17.14
C LYS A 83 13.40 1.69 -16.62
N GLU A 84 13.46 2.89 -17.19
CA GLU A 84 14.40 3.95 -16.85
C GLU A 84 13.91 4.90 -15.74
N SER A 85 12.69 4.70 -15.22
CA SER A 85 12.10 5.49 -14.12
C SER A 85 12.73 5.17 -12.75
N SER A 86 14.06 5.10 -12.71
CA SER A 86 14.90 4.79 -11.55
C SER A 86 14.75 5.75 -10.36
N LYS A 87 14.06 6.88 -10.56
CA LYS A 87 13.78 7.89 -9.53
C LYS A 87 12.42 7.70 -8.86
N PHE A 88 11.56 6.88 -9.47
CA PHE A 88 10.22 6.68 -8.97
C PHE A 88 10.25 5.85 -7.69
N ASN A 89 9.77 6.45 -6.61
CA ASN A 89 10.03 5.89 -5.29
C ASN A 89 8.83 5.96 -4.34
N ASN A 90 7.76 6.67 -4.71
CA ASN A 90 6.59 6.88 -3.87
C ASN A 90 5.30 6.49 -4.58
N LEU A 91 4.57 5.53 -4.00
CA LEU A 91 3.23 5.14 -4.42
C LEU A 91 2.22 5.43 -3.31
N THR A 92 1.11 6.06 -3.67
CA THR A 92 -0.05 6.17 -2.79
C THR A 92 -1.24 5.48 -3.47
N LEU A 93 -1.80 4.48 -2.79
CA LEU A 93 -2.99 3.77 -3.21
C LEU A 93 -4.11 4.04 -2.22
N ASN A 94 -5.09 4.81 -2.68
CA ASN A 94 -6.30 5.11 -1.93
C ASN A 94 -7.41 4.21 -2.49
N SER A 95 -7.66 3.09 -1.82
CA SER A 95 -8.71 2.18 -2.26
C SER A 95 -10.05 2.65 -1.74
N ARG A 96 -11.03 2.83 -2.63
CA ARG A 96 -12.44 3.07 -2.27
C ARG A 96 -13.23 1.79 -2.02
N ILE A 97 -12.60 0.63 -2.20
CA ILE A 97 -13.25 -0.67 -2.06
C ILE A 97 -13.73 -0.87 -0.63
N TYR A 98 -14.95 -1.38 -0.50
CA TYR A 98 -15.55 -1.72 0.79
C TYR A 98 -15.12 -3.10 1.33
N THR A 99 -14.34 -3.88 0.56
CA THR A 99 -13.93 -5.25 0.92
C THR A 99 -12.60 -5.67 0.24
N LEU A 100 -11.48 -5.51 0.95
CA LEU A 100 -10.18 -6.05 0.55
C LEU A 100 -10.10 -7.56 0.81
N ASN A 101 -9.65 -8.36 -0.16
CA ASN A 101 -9.47 -9.80 -0.01
C ASN A 101 -8.06 -10.25 -0.43
N ASP A 102 -7.80 -11.55 -0.39
CA ASP A 102 -6.53 -12.14 -0.83
C ASP A 102 -6.20 -11.89 -2.31
N GLU A 103 -7.22 -11.83 -3.19
CA GLU A 103 -7.02 -11.52 -4.61
C GLU A 103 -6.49 -10.09 -4.81
N TRP A 104 -7.01 -9.13 -4.03
CA TRP A 104 -6.51 -7.75 -4.03
C TRP A 104 -5.04 -7.68 -3.63
N PHE A 105 -4.62 -8.44 -2.61
CA PHE A 105 -3.22 -8.52 -2.19
C PHE A 105 -2.33 -9.11 -3.28
N CYS A 106 -2.77 -10.18 -3.97
CA CYS A 106 -2.05 -10.74 -5.10
C CYS A 106 -1.83 -9.68 -6.20
N ARG A 107 -2.87 -8.93 -6.58
CA ARG A 107 -2.78 -7.87 -7.61
C ARG A 107 -1.86 -6.72 -7.19
N LEU A 108 -1.91 -6.30 -5.93
CA LEU A 108 -1.00 -5.30 -5.38
C LEU A 108 0.46 -5.74 -5.49
N MET A 109 0.72 -6.98 -5.07
CA MET A 109 2.04 -7.57 -5.13
C MET A 109 2.56 -7.71 -6.56
N GLU A 110 1.73 -8.12 -7.53
CA GLU A 110 2.10 -8.14 -8.95
C GLU A 110 2.45 -6.75 -9.48
N SER A 111 1.66 -5.74 -9.11
CA SER A 111 1.85 -4.36 -9.55
C SER A 111 3.15 -3.77 -9.02
N LEU A 112 3.50 -4.09 -7.77
CA LEU A 112 4.74 -3.64 -7.14
C LEU A 112 5.98 -4.39 -7.64
N SER A 113 5.85 -5.66 -8.01
CA SER A 113 6.98 -6.46 -8.51
C SER A 113 7.51 -6.01 -9.89
N ASN A 114 6.77 -5.17 -10.60
CA ASN A 114 7.18 -4.59 -11.89
C ASN A 114 8.23 -3.46 -11.75
N SER A 115 8.54 -3.01 -10.53
CA SER A 115 9.56 -2.00 -10.26
C SER A 115 10.65 -2.53 -9.32
N THR A 116 11.89 -2.08 -9.50
CA THR A 116 13.07 -2.63 -8.81
C THR A 116 13.24 -2.13 -7.37
N SER A 117 12.56 -1.06 -6.96
CA SER A 117 12.59 -0.59 -5.56
C SER A 117 11.54 0.49 -5.29
N TRP A 118 10.70 0.27 -4.28
CA TRP A 118 9.77 1.28 -3.76
C TRP A 118 10.34 1.83 -2.45
N SER A 119 10.57 3.15 -2.37
CA SER A 119 11.00 3.74 -1.10
C SER A 119 9.84 3.88 -0.13
N GLN A 120 8.66 4.22 -0.64
CA GLN A 120 7.47 4.38 0.17
C GLN A 120 6.22 3.91 -0.58
N VAL A 121 5.40 3.10 0.09
CA VAL A 121 4.06 2.71 -0.37
C VAL A 121 3.08 3.14 0.71
N SER A 122 2.06 3.90 0.33
CA SER A 122 0.98 4.34 1.23
C SER A 122 -0.33 3.65 0.83
N LEU A 123 -1.00 3.04 1.79
CA LEU A 123 -2.28 2.35 1.63
C LEU A 123 -3.32 3.01 2.53
N HIS A 124 -4.42 3.47 1.94
CA HIS A 124 -5.59 3.95 2.69
C HIS A 124 -6.75 2.98 2.52
N ILE A 125 -7.24 2.47 3.65
CA ILE A 125 -8.14 1.32 3.74
C ILE A 125 -9.33 1.65 4.63
N TYR A 126 -10.52 1.52 4.06
CA TYR A 126 -11.78 1.76 4.77
C TYR A 126 -12.39 0.47 5.34
N SER A 127 -12.16 -0.66 4.68
CA SER A 127 -12.71 -1.96 5.08
C SER A 127 -11.93 -3.11 4.44
N CYS A 128 -11.93 -4.27 5.09
CA CYS A 128 -11.22 -5.47 4.65
C CYS A 128 -12.14 -6.67 4.90
N ASP A 129 -12.04 -7.73 4.11
CA ASP A 129 -12.62 -9.03 4.43
C ASP A 129 -11.59 -9.92 5.14
N GLU A 130 -12.02 -11.09 5.58
CA GLU A 130 -11.09 -12.12 6.00
C GLU A 130 -10.22 -12.58 4.82
N ILE A 131 -8.91 -12.44 4.96
CA ILE A 131 -7.95 -12.82 3.93
C ILE A 131 -7.58 -14.29 4.06
N ASN A 132 -7.76 -15.04 2.97
CA ASN A 132 -7.32 -16.42 2.89
C ASN A 132 -5.80 -16.50 2.71
N MET A 133 -5.07 -16.59 3.83
CA MET A 133 -3.61 -16.72 3.83
C MET A 133 -3.11 -17.98 3.12
N GLY A 134 -3.90 -19.05 3.05
CA GLY A 134 -3.54 -20.27 2.33
C GLY A 134 -3.48 -20.02 0.83
N HIS A 135 -4.50 -19.36 0.29
CA HIS A 135 -4.55 -18.97 -1.11
C HIS A 135 -3.44 -17.96 -1.46
N LEU A 136 -3.25 -16.93 -0.63
CA LEU A 136 -2.20 -15.92 -0.81
C LEU A 136 -0.79 -16.55 -0.89
N LYS A 137 -0.48 -17.51 0.00
CA LYS A 137 0.81 -18.22 0.03
C LYS A 137 1.00 -19.18 -1.15
N GLN A 138 -0.07 -19.78 -1.67
CA GLN A 138 0.01 -20.73 -2.79
C GLN A 138 0.15 -20.04 -4.15
N HIS A 139 -0.58 -18.94 -4.34
CA HIS A 139 -0.66 -18.26 -5.63
C HIS A 139 0.55 -17.38 -5.92
N TYR A 140 1.29 -16.95 -4.90
CA TYR A 140 2.37 -16.00 -5.09
C TYR A 140 3.75 -16.70 -5.16
N ARG A 141 4.30 -16.81 -6.37
CA ARG A 141 5.66 -17.33 -6.66
C ARG A 141 6.67 -16.23 -7.02
N VAL A 142 6.25 -14.97 -6.98
CA VAL A 142 7.08 -13.83 -7.39
C VAL A 142 7.91 -13.36 -6.18
N ALA A 143 9.05 -12.72 -6.45
CA ALA A 143 9.86 -12.13 -5.39
C ALA A 143 9.05 -11.08 -4.61
N THR A 144 9.23 -11.04 -3.30
CA THR A 144 8.66 -10.00 -2.44
C THR A 144 9.11 -8.62 -2.94
N PRO A 145 8.20 -7.68 -3.22
CA PRO A 145 8.56 -6.34 -3.61
C PRO A 145 9.35 -5.67 -2.49
N LYS A 146 10.43 -4.98 -2.85
CA LYS A 146 11.23 -4.22 -1.88
C LYS A 146 10.51 -2.90 -1.57
N VAL A 147 9.92 -2.82 -0.39
CA VAL A 147 9.27 -1.61 0.16
C VAL A 147 10.05 -1.17 1.40
N ASP A 148 10.71 -0.01 1.36
CA ASP A 148 11.47 0.47 2.54
C ASP A 148 10.52 1.00 3.64
N VAL A 149 9.57 1.84 3.25
CA VAL A 149 8.56 2.43 4.12
C VAL A 149 7.16 2.03 3.65
N LEU A 150 6.35 1.50 4.56
CA LEU A 150 4.95 1.20 4.33
C LEU A 150 4.10 2.07 5.25
N ASP A 151 3.30 2.97 4.68
CA ASP A 151 2.30 3.76 5.39
C ASP A 151 0.93 3.10 5.25
N VAL A 152 0.24 2.87 6.35
CA VAL A 152 -1.08 2.25 6.33
C VAL A 152 -2.06 3.06 7.19
N ILE A 153 -3.12 3.54 6.58
CA ILE A 153 -4.25 4.16 7.26
C ILE A 153 -5.41 3.18 7.20
N ILE A 154 -5.90 2.74 8.36
CA ILE A 154 -7.00 1.78 8.48
C ILE A 154 -8.13 2.46 9.26
N GLU A 155 -9.19 2.83 8.56
CA GLU A 155 -10.38 3.49 9.11
C GLU A 155 -11.53 2.52 9.39
N SER A 156 -11.27 1.20 9.32
CA SER A 156 -12.33 0.23 9.50
C SER A 156 -12.81 0.09 10.95
N ARG A 157 -14.11 -0.18 11.09
CA ARG A 157 -14.79 -0.44 12.37
C ARG A 157 -14.71 -1.90 12.82
N VAL A 158 -14.25 -2.77 11.94
CA VAL A 158 -14.15 -4.22 12.19
C VAL A 158 -12.68 -4.61 12.22
N ASP A 159 -12.35 -5.58 13.08
CA ASP A 159 -10.97 -6.07 13.19
C ASP A 159 -10.70 -7.14 12.15
N PHE A 160 -9.55 -7.05 11.48
CA PHE A 160 -9.13 -8.03 10.48
C PHE A 160 -7.71 -8.51 10.80
N PRO A 161 -7.57 -9.47 11.73
CA PRO A 161 -6.31 -10.11 12.07
C PRO A 161 -5.47 -10.53 10.85
N THR A 162 -6.13 -11.16 9.87
CA THR A 162 -5.50 -11.70 8.66
C THR A 162 -4.97 -10.62 7.71
N PHE A 163 -5.46 -9.38 7.83
CA PHE A 163 -4.93 -8.24 7.06
C PHE A 163 -3.51 -7.87 7.44
N VAL A 164 -3.22 -7.83 8.74
CA VAL A 164 -1.87 -7.56 9.23
C VAL A 164 -0.93 -8.69 8.81
N ASP A 165 -1.39 -9.93 8.84
CA ASP A 165 -0.62 -11.08 8.38
C ASP A 165 -0.28 -10.99 6.90
N ALA A 166 -1.24 -10.61 6.07
CA ALA A 166 -1.04 -10.40 4.64
C ALA A 166 -0.07 -9.26 4.37
N LEU A 167 -0.22 -8.09 5.02
CA LEU A 167 0.71 -6.96 4.88
C LEU A 167 2.16 -7.34 5.20
N LEU A 168 2.38 -7.99 6.34
CA LEU A 168 3.72 -8.36 6.80
C LEU A 168 4.34 -9.42 5.89
N TRP A 169 3.54 -10.40 5.43
CA TRP A 169 3.96 -11.40 4.45
C TRP A 169 4.34 -10.79 3.09
N CYS A 170 3.55 -9.83 2.63
CA CYS A 170 3.69 -9.24 1.30
C CYS A 170 4.87 -8.27 1.19
N PHE A 171 5.13 -7.44 2.21
CA PHE A 171 6.01 -6.28 2.04
C PHE A 171 7.33 -6.33 2.79
N HIS A 172 7.41 -7.06 3.90
CA HIS A 172 8.58 -7.06 4.80
C HIS A 172 9.22 -5.65 4.99
N PRO A 173 8.43 -4.61 5.34
CA PRO A 173 8.93 -3.24 5.31
C PRO A 173 9.96 -3.01 6.41
N ARG A 174 10.98 -2.16 6.16
CA ARG A 174 11.92 -1.74 7.22
C ARG A 174 11.24 -0.79 8.21
N ARG A 175 10.34 0.05 7.70
CA ARG A 175 9.52 0.96 8.51
C ARG A 175 8.05 0.80 8.18
N LEU A 176 7.24 0.48 9.18
CA LEU A 176 5.78 0.44 9.08
C LEU A 176 5.20 1.62 9.86
N ASN A 177 4.61 2.58 9.18
CA ASN A 177 3.81 3.63 9.78
C ASN A 177 2.34 3.20 9.72
N ILE A 178 1.61 3.33 10.82
CA ILE A 178 0.22 2.92 10.89
C ILE A 178 -0.62 3.95 11.64
N SER A 179 -1.79 4.26 11.08
CA SER A 179 -2.85 5.04 11.71
C SER A 179 -4.11 4.18 11.75
N SER A 180 -4.51 3.72 12.94
CA SER A 180 -5.68 2.83 13.09
C SER A 180 -6.27 2.90 14.49
N SER A 181 -7.34 2.14 14.74
CA SER A 181 -7.87 1.95 16.09
C SER A 181 -6.82 1.32 17.01
N PHE A 182 -6.86 1.68 18.30
CA PHE A 182 -5.92 1.12 19.27
C PHE A 182 -5.98 -0.42 19.34
N LYS A 183 -7.15 -1.01 19.08
CA LYS A 183 -7.35 -2.47 19.05
C LYS A 183 -6.53 -3.14 17.94
N MET A 184 -6.57 -2.58 16.72
CA MET A 184 -5.77 -3.08 15.60
C MET A 184 -4.26 -2.88 15.84
N ILE A 185 -3.87 -1.76 16.45
CA ILE A 185 -2.47 -1.54 16.86
C ILE A 185 -2.00 -2.62 17.85
N ILE A 186 -2.81 -2.97 18.84
CA ILE A 186 -2.47 -4.04 19.80
C ILE A 186 -2.36 -5.40 19.09
N TYR A 187 -3.25 -5.71 18.15
CA TYR A 187 -3.14 -6.93 17.34
C TYR A 187 -1.83 -6.98 16.57
N LEU A 188 -1.48 -5.89 15.86
CA LEU A 188 -0.22 -5.77 15.13
C LEU A 188 0.99 -5.96 16.04
N ILE A 189 1.00 -5.31 17.21
CA ILE A 189 2.08 -5.45 18.19
C ILE A 189 2.24 -6.91 18.63
N ASN A 190 1.14 -7.56 19.01
CA ASN A 190 1.18 -8.96 19.44
C ASN A 190 1.70 -9.86 18.33
N ARG A 191 1.32 -9.59 17.09
CA ARG A 191 1.78 -10.36 15.93
C ARG A 191 3.27 -10.16 15.66
N LEU A 192 3.76 -8.92 15.68
CA LEU A 192 5.18 -8.61 15.54
C LEU A 192 6.03 -9.27 16.65
N LEU A 193 5.55 -9.23 17.89
CA LEU A 193 6.21 -9.91 19.02
C LEU A 193 6.21 -11.43 18.85
N TYR A 194 5.10 -12.01 18.41
CA TYR A 194 5.02 -13.44 18.10
C TYR A 194 6.04 -13.84 17.03
N MET A 195 6.10 -13.10 15.92
CA MET A 195 7.05 -13.36 14.82
C MET A 195 8.50 -13.26 15.31
N LYS A 196 8.80 -12.23 16.11
CA LYS A 196 10.11 -12.06 16.74
C LYS A 196 10.49 -13.24 17.64
N ASN A 197 9.57 -13.71 18.48
CA ASN A 197 9.87 -14.78 19.42
C ASN A 197 9.88 -16.18 18.76
N SER A 198 9.11 -16.36 17.69
CA SER A 198 9.06 -17.61 16.91
C SER A 198 10.34 -17.86 16.11
N SER A 199 11.12 -16.81 15.80
CA SER A 199 12.44 -16.92 15.15
C SER A 199 13.48 -17.77 15.91
N HIS A 200 13.20 -18.10 17.18
CA HIS A 200 14.04 -18.93 18.04
C HIS A 200 13.49 -20.36 18.26
N SER A 201 12.33 -20.70 17.70
CA SER A 201 11.73 -22.03 17.84
C SER A 201 12.18 -22.95 16.72
N THR A 202 13.03 -23.92 17.03
CA THR A 202 13.38 -25.03 16.14
C THR A 202 12.28 -26.09 16.18
N ASP A 203 11.13 -25.84 15.55
CA ASP A 203 10.12 -26.88 15.34
C ASP A 203 10.15 -27.39 13.89
N SER A 204 10.43 -28.69 13.76
CA SER A 204 10.87 -29.34 12.52
C SER A 204 9.74 -29.79 11.59
N HIS A 205 8.48 -29.41 11.83
CA HIS A 205 7.35 -29.90 11.03
C HIS A 205 6.25 -28.86 10.84
N GLY A 206 6.35 -28.07 9.77
CA GLY A 206 5.22 -27.32 9.20
C GLY A 206 5.63 -26.00 8.56
N ASN A 207 5.65 -25.95 7.22
CA ASN A 207 5.58 -24.81 6.28
C ASN A 207 5.56 -23.33 6.80
N GLU A 208 6.39 -22.93 7.76
CA GLU A 208 6.57 -21.51 8.14
C GLU A 208 8.04 -21.04 8.04
N PRO A 209 8.60 -20.84 6.82
CA PRO A 209 9.99 -20.38 6.70
C PRO A 209 10.17 -18.87 6.50
N GLN A 210 9.11 -18.09 6.20
CA GLN A 210 9.26 -16.67 5.81
C GLN A 210 8.82 -15.65 6.88
N LEU A 211 7.86 -15.97 7.76
CA LEU A 211 7.43 -15.05 8.84
C LEU A 211 8.36 -15.04 10.06
N SER A 212 9.23 -16.03 10.19
CA SER A 212 10.10 -16.27 11.36
C SER A 212 11.45 -15.55 11.29
N GLN A 213 11.62 -14.57 10.40
CA GLN A 213 12.92 -13.91 10.20
C GLN A 213 13.09 -12.64 11.06
N LEU A 214 11.99 -12.07 11.56
CA LEU A 214 12.01 -10.81 12.31
C LEU A 214 12.90 -10.89 13.57
N LYS A 215 14.03 -10.18 13.56
CA LYS A 215 15.05 -10.15 14.63
C LYS A 215 14.75 -9.09 15.68
N GLU A 216 14.29 -7.91 15.25
CA GLU A 216 14.08 -6.77 16.15
C GLU A 216 12.85 -5.95 15.75
N VAL A 217 12.16 -5.43 16.78
CA VAL A 217 11.01 -4.54 16.65
C VAL A 217 11.21 -3.36 17.59
N LYS A 218 11.21 -2.13 17.05
CA LYS A 218 11.14 -0.90 17.84
C LYS A 218 9.84 -0.19 17.52
N ALA A 219 9.08 0.18 18.54
CA ALA A 219 7.81 0.87 18.37
C ALA A 219 7.89 2.31 18.89
N TYR A 220 7.20 3.19 18.19
CA TYR A 220 7.09 4.60 18.54
C TYR A 220 5.63 5.03 18.42
N LYS A 221 5.16 5.79 19.41
CA LYS A 221 3.82 6.37 19.45
C LYS A 221 3.90 7.86 19.16
N PHE A 222 3.00 8.37 18.34
CA PHE A 222 2.83 9.81 18.14
C PHE A 222 2.07 10.44 19.31
N ASP A 223 2.61 11.50 19.88
CA ASP A 223 1.92 12.35 20.83
C ASP A 223 1.40 13.59 20.10
N GLY A 224 0.09 13.62 19.85
CA GLY A 224 -0.56 14.74 19.17
C GLY A 224 -0.51 16.06 19.93
N LYS A 225 -0.24 16.07 21.24
CA LYS A 225 -0.14 17.32 22.02
C LYS A 225 1.20 18.03 21.81
N ASN A 226 2.26 17.25 21.70
CA ASN A 226 3.63 17.74 21.57
C ASN A 226 4.17 17.62 20.12
N GLU A 227 3.35 17.11 19.20
CA GLU A 227 3.69 16.81 17.80
C GLU A 227 4.98 15.98 17.66
N SER A 228 5.20 15.06 18.60
CA SER A 228 6.45 14.33 18.73
C SER A 228 6.26 12.82 18.81
N TRP A 229 7.30 12.09 18.42
CA TRP A 229 7.33 10.62 18.49
C TRP A 229 8.08 10.15 19.73
N HIS A 230 7.48 9.21 20.47
CA HIS A 230 8.08 8.67 21.69
C HIS A 230 8.28 7.16 21.57
N PRO A 231 9.46 6.64 21.96
CA PRO A 231 9.68 5.20 22.00
C PRO A 231 8.78 4.57 23.04
N VAL A 232 8.25 3.40 22.72
CA VAL A 232 7.32 2.66 23.57
C VAL A 232 7.71 1.19 23.58
N LYS A 233 7.57 0.54 24.74
CA LYS A 233 7.81 -0.91 24.86
C LYS A 233 6.56 -1.65 24.40
N PRO A 234 6.59 -2.41 23.29
CA PRO A 234 5.42 -3.10 22.78
C PRO A 234 4.76 -4.02 23.82
N GLU A 235 5.57 -4.70 24.65
CA GLU A 235 5.13 -5.65 25.69
C GLU A 235 4.38 -4.98 26.85
N SER A 236 4.55 -3.66 27.02
CA SER A 236 3.92 -2.90 28.10
C SER A 236 2.55 -2.33 27.71
N MET A 237 2.18 -2.42 26.42
CA MET A 237 0.91 -1.87 25.96
C MET A 237 -0.25 -2.79 26.33
N LYS A 238 -1.29 -2.20 26.92
CA LYS A 238 -2.53 -2.88 27.27
C LYS A 238 -3.69 -2.08 26.73
N LEU A 239 -4.76 -2.77 26.34
CA LEU A 239 -6.05 -2.16 26.01
C LEU A 239 -6.47 -1.24 27.15
N LYS A 240 -6.56 0.06 26.87
CA LYS A 240 -7.17 1.04 27.77
C LYS A 240 -8.57 1.31 27.26
N ALA A 241 -9.51 1.57 28.16
CA ALA A 241 -10.80 2.14 27.78
C ALA A 241 -10.51 3.53 27.16
N ARG A 242 -10.66 3.62 25.84
CA ARG A 242 -10.57 4.84 25.05
C ARG A 242 -11.75 4.89 24.11
N ASP A 243 -12.00 6.07 23.53
CA ASP A 243 -13.00 6.21 22.48
C ASP A 243 -12.65 5.24 21.34
N PRO A 244 -13.55 4.31 20.96
CA PRO A 244 -13.31 3.38 19.85
C PRO A 244 -13.12 4.10 18.50
N ASN A 245 -13.48 5.38 18.38
CA ASN A 245 -13.27 6.19 17.18
C ASN A 245 -11.94 6.97 17.18
N GLU A 246 -11.17 6.95 18.27
CA GLU A 246 -9.86 7.62 18.31
C GLU A 246 -8.82 6.81 17.52
N MET A 247 -8.33 7.38 16.42
CA MET A 247 -7.22 6.80 15.67
C MET A 247 -5.89 7.12 16.36
N GLU A 248 -5.05 6.11 16.43
CA GLU A 248 -3.73 6.16 17.03
C GLU A 248 -2.67 6.01 15.96
N LYS A 249 -1.62 6.83 16.05
CA LYS A 249 -0.50 6.82 15.10
C LYS A 249 0.73 6.19 15.73
N PHE A 250 1.23 5.14 15.08
CA PHE A 250 2.44 4.44 15.46
C PHE A 250 3.39 4.34 14.27
N TYR A 251 4.68 4.26 14.55
CA TYR A 251 5.60 3.63 13.60
C TYR A 251 6.43 2.55 14.25
N PHE A 252 6.78 1.56 13.43
CA PHE A 252 7.60 0.43 13.80
C PHE A 252 8.83 0.39 12.92
N LEU A 253 10.00 0.18 13.52
CA LEU A 253 11.21 -0.19 12.81
C LEU A 253 11.37 -1.70 12.95
N LEU A 254 11.43 -2.38 11.81
CA LEU A 254 11.45 -3.83 11.70
C LEU A 254 12.77 -4.27 11.09
N ASN A 255 13.44 -5.20 11.76
CA ASN A 255 14.67 -5.81 11.28
C ASN A 255 14.38 -7.28 10.98
N TRP A 256 14.14 -7.61 9.72
CA TRP A 256 13.90 -8.96 9.22
C TRP A 256 15.19 -9.81 9.16
#